data_AF-A0A1F9VI68-F1
#
_entry.id   AF-A0A1F9VI68-F1
#
_cell.length_a   1.000
_cell.length_b   1.000
_cell.length_c   1.000
_cell.angle_alpha   90.00
_cell.angle_beta   90.00
_cell.angle_gamma   90.00
#
_symmetry.space_group_name_H-M   'P 1'
#
loop_
_entity.id
_entity.type
_entity.pdbx_description
1 polymer ?
#
loop_
_entity_poly.entity_id
_entity_poly.type
_entity_poly.pdbx_seq_one_letter_code
_entity_poly.pdbx_strand_id
1 'polypeptide(L)'
;MKLSDKTVSFIDKIFFEELSTKNKRFRVLELLLVIVIFSFGVQQWSNFFNKGNISFTSLDWRLNHLYYSVIHDSVQENTIPYHITKLRYNEWNTDRFFSIPETNISPQVLLLKSMNLGRFIHFNALLMYLIGFIGLFLLKRKYSLTIIPFSILFLLFNFNGHIVSHLGAGHLSWFGYFFVPLFFYYLTDLVEQKNIQLACLKLALISFFMILQGSFHIFVWSLLFLTLVGLFNAKYLKHVALVLILAFLLSLFRIVPALMSLPEMERVIEMGYPTITILLDSLIRIKDCTYNLMSPAVFTFHWWEYNNYIDILGLFILLYFGIYVRITNSDRGFKEMDIPMTIFFLASLSYFYSAVAGIKLPFVGFERVPSRFLVIPVIALTIISTVKMQEHIHIFKTNVLTRFLALIGVAYLQYTLVAVHLKLWGVEKMETLWPLGPGYIANIISKTDPAYFLGLQISTLVSLITFVIISLLIIKSTIRRENN
;
A
#
# COMPACT_ATOMS: atom_id res chain seq x y z
N MET A 1 37.64 13.79 -20.97
CA MET A 1 37.41 14.98 -20.11
C MET A 1 37.66 14.55 -18.66
N LYS A 2 38.78 14.94 -18.04
CA LYS A 2 39.06 14.59 -16.63
C LYS A 2 38.22 15.50 -15.73
N LEU A 3 37.24 14.95 -15.02
CA LEU A 3 36.54 15.68 -13.95
C LEU A 3 37.57 16.06 -12.86
N SER A 4 37.45 17.26 -12.30
CA SER A 4 38.33 17.67 -11.21
C SER A 4 38.10 16.80 -9.96
N ASP A 5 39.14 16.51 -9.19
CA ASP A 5 39.03 15.74 -7.93
C ASP A 5 38.01 16.35 -6.96
N LYS A 6 37.83 17.68 -7.01
CA LYS A 6 36.82 18.40 -6.22
C LYS A 6 35.39 18.05 -6.63
N THR A 7 35.12 17.92 -7.93
CA THR A 7 33.79 17.56 -8.45
C THR A 7 33.43 16.13 -8.06
N VAL A 8 34.39 15.21 -8.19
CA VAL A 8 34.23 13.80 -7.80
C VAL A 8 33.96 13.69 -6.30
N SER A 9 34.75 14.38 -5.47
CA SER A 9 34.55 14.42 -4.01
C SER A 9 33.20 15.00 -3.59
N PHE A 10 32.65 15.94 -4.34
CA PHE A 10 31.33 16.52 -4.06
C PHE A 10 30.19 15.54 -4.37
N ILE A 11 30.24 14.86 -5.52
CA ILE A 11 29.26 13.84 -5.91
C ILE A 11 29.27 12.68 -4.90
N ASP A 12 30.45 12.25 -4.47
CA ASP A 12 30.61 11.15 -3.51
C ASP A 12 29.94 11.44 -2.17
N LYS A 13 30.18 12.64 -1.66
CA LYS A 13 29.54 13.11 -0.43
C LYS A 13 28.03 13.11 -0.60
N ILE A 14 27.52 13.65 -1.70
CA ILE A 14 26.08 13.81 -1.88
C ILE A 14 25.32 12.49 -1.99
N PHE A 15 25.81 11.59 -2.83
CA PHE A 15 25.03 10.41 -3.23
C PHE A 15 25.35 9.15 -2.44
N PHE A 16 26.57 9.04 -1.90
CA PHE A 16 27.08 7.80 -1.32
C PHE A 16 27.45 7.92 0.16
N GLU A 17 27.62 9.12 0.71
CA GLU A 17 27.88 9.31 2.15
C GLU A 17 26.61 9.63 2.93
N GLU A 18 26.55 9.12 4.17
CA GLU A 18 25.54 9.59 5.10
C GLU A 18 25.89 11.03 5.52
N LEU A 19 25.22 11.99 4.91
CA LEU A 19 25.45 13.42 5.12
C LEU A 19 25.01 13.91 6.50
N SER A 20 24.25 13.08 7.23
CA SER A 20 23.56 13.44 8.46
C SER A 20 24.50 13.79 9.63
N THR A 21 25.79 13.43 9.60
CA THR A 21 26.57 13.39 10.86
C THR A 21 27.58 14.52 11.09
N LYS A 22 28.07 15.29 10.09
CA LYS A 22 29.22 16.21 10.35
C LYS A 22 29.18 17.64 9.76
N ASN A 23 28.30 17.99 8.82
CA ASN A 23 28.33 19.34 8.21
C ASN A 23 26.94 19.87 7.86
N LYS A 24 26.61 21.06 8.35
CA LYS A 24 25.33 21.75 8.11
C LYS A 24 25.01 21.92 6.63
N ARG A 25 26.00 22.24 5.78
CA ARG A 25 25.81 22.42 4.33
C ARG A 25 25.32 21.15 3.66
N PHE A 26 25.91 20.01 4.01
CA PHE A 26 25.53 18.73 3.41
C PHE A 26 24.16 18.25 3.87
N ARG A 27 23.76 18.50 5.13
CA ARG A 27 22.38 18.23 5.59
C ARG A 27 21.34 19.01 4.80
N VAL A 28 21.61 20.28 4.49
CA VAL A 28 20.72 21.11 3.66
C VAL A 28 20.63 20.55 2.24
N LEU A 29 21.75 20.15 1.63
CA LEU A 29 21.74 19.54 0.30
C LEU A 29 20.96 18.21 0.27
N GLU A 30 21.14 17.36 1.28
CA GLU A 30 20.38 16.12 1.43
C GLU A 30 18.88 16.39 1.50
N LEU A 31 18.47 17.35 2.33
CA LEU A 31 17.07 17.75 2.46
C LEU A 31 16.51 18.28 1.13
N LEU A 32 17.27 19.12 0.42
CA LEU A 32 16.86 19.62 -0.89
C LEU A 32 16.67 18.48 -1.90
N LEU A 33 17.55 17.47 -1.90
CA LEU A 33 17.38 16.30 -2.77
C LEU A 33 16.16 15.46 -2.40
N VAL A 34 15.90 15.27 -1.11
CA VAL A 34 14.68 14.60 -0.65
C VAL A 34 13.43 15.39 -1.06
N ILE A 35 13.46 16.73 -0.98
CA ILE A 35 12.37 17.60 -1.46
C ILE A 35 12.19 17.47 -2.98
N VAL A 36 13.26 17.37 -3.75
CA VAL A 36 13.20 17.14 -5.21
C VAL A 36 12.55 15.78 -5.52
N ILE A 37 12.95 14.71 -4.82
CA ILE A 37 12.35 13.38 -4.98
C ILE A 37 10.86 13.40 -4.62
N PHE A 38 10.49 14.08 -3.52
CA PHE A 38 9.10 14.26 -3.12
C PHE A 38 8.30 15.02 -4.19
N SER A 39 8.80 16.17 -4.64
CA SER A 39 8.13 17.01 -5.63
C SER A 39 7.98 16.30 -6.97
N PHE A 40 8.97 15.48 -7.35
CA PHE A 40 8.87 14.61 -8.50
C PHE A 40 7.68 13.65 -8.37
N GLY A 41 7.52 12.97 -7.23
CA GLY A 41 6.38 12.07 -7.02
C GLY A 41 5.03 12.78 -7.03
N VAL A 42 4.92 13.97 -6.42
CA VAL A 42 3.70 14.82 -6.51
C VAL A 42 3.35 15.09 -7.98
N GLN A 43 4.34 15.50 -8.78
CA GLN A 43 4.12 15.79 -10.20
C GLN A 43 3.67 14.56 -10.98
N GLN A 44 4.28 13.39 -10.73
CA GLN A 44 3.92 12.15 -11.43
C GLN A 44 2.51 11.68 -11.08
N TRP A 45 2.16 11.65 -9.80
CA TRP A 45 0.80 11.26 -9.37
C TRP A 45 -0.26 12.26 -9.82
N SER A 46 0.06 13.56 -9.81
CA SER A 46 -0.87 14.57 -10.32
C SER A 46 -1.16 14.39 -11.80
N ASN A 47 -0.13 14.11 -12.62
CA ASN A 47 -0.31 13.79 -14.03
C ASN A 47 -1.06 12.47 -14.24
N PHE A 48 -0.75 11.44 -13.43
CA PHE A 48 -1.40 10.14 -13.50
C PHE A 48 -2.93 10.24 -13.33
N PHE A 49 -3.39 11.04 -12.36
CA PHE A 49 -4.82 11.30 -12.09
C PHE A 49 -5.42 12.44 -12.94
N ASN A 50 -4.77 12.82 -14.05
CA ASN A 50 -5.20 13.92 -14.92
C ASN A 50 -5.54 15.21 -14.14
N LYS A 51 -4.79 15.50 -13.07
CA LYS A 51 -4.99 16.64 -12.16
C LYS A 51 -6.40 16.73 -11.56
N GLY A 52 -7.10 15.59 -11.47
CA GLY A 52 -8.48 15.48 -10.96
C GLY A 52 -9.57 15.65 -12.03
N ASN A 53 -9.21 15.73 -13.32
CA ASN A 53 -10.17 15.67 -14.42
C ASN A 53 -10.44 14.20 -14.80
N ILE A 54 -11.35 13.57 -14.06
CA ILE A 54 -11.70 12.15 -14.15
C ILE A 54 -13.16 12.07 -14.63
N SER A 55 -13.42 11.36 -15.72
CA SER A 55 -14.77 11.17 -16.29
C SER A 55 -15.59 10.07 -15.60
N PHE A 56 -14.92 9.15 -14.90
CA PHE A 56 -15.50 8.00 -14.22
C PHE A 56 -16.23 7.00 -15.13
N THR A 57 -15.82 6.91 -16.40
CA THR A 57 -16.52 6.10 -17.40
C THR A 57 -15.90 4.72 -17.63
N SER A 58 -14.77 4.40 -17.02
CA SER A 58 -14.04 3.15 -17.25
C SER A 58 -14.03 2.23 -16.04
N LEU A 59 -14.10 0.91 -16.31
CA LEU A 59 -13.87 -0.16 -15.32
C LEU A 59 -14.48 0.15 -13.94
N ASP A 60 -13.66 0.09 -12.88
CA ASP A 60 -14.05 0.29 -11.49
C ASP A 60 -14.16 1.75 -11.09
N TRP A 61 -13.77 2.70 -11.97
CA TRP A 61 -14.08 4.10 -11.74
C TRP A 61 -15.58 4.35 -11.65
N ARG A 62 -16.40 3.54 -12.35
CA ARG A 62 -17.87 3.61 -12.27
C ARG A 62 -18.41 3.22 -10.90
N LEU A 63 -17.80 2.22 -10.27
CA LEU A 63 -18.15 1.77 -8.92
C LEU A 63 -17.68 2.79 -7.88
N ASN A 64 -16.50 3.35 -8.05
CA ASN A 64 -15.98 4.37 -7.15
C ASN A 64 -16.76 5.69 -7.26
N HIS A 65 -17.21 6.06 -8.46
CA HIS A 65 -18.12 7.19 -8.65
C HIS A 65 -19.38 7.06 -7.80
N LEU A 66 -20.00 5.88 -7.82
CA LEU A 66 -21.15 5.58 -6.98
C LEU A 66 -20.82 5.78 -5.49
N TYR A 67 -19.77 5.14 -4.99
CA TYR A 67 -19.40 5.25 -3.57
C TYR A 67 -19.17 6.70 -3.15
N TYR A 68 -18.39 7.45 -3.95
CA TYR A 68 -18.08 8.85 -3.65
C TYR A 68 -19.25 9.79 -3.88
N SER A 69 -20.18 9.50 -4.80
CA SER A 69 -21.41 10.28 -4.99
C SER A 69 -22.33 10.18 -3.77
N VAL A 70 -22.53 8.97 -3.22
CA VAL A 70 -23.30 8.77 -1.99
C VAL A 70 -22.70 9.53 -0.81
N ILE A 71 -21.37 9.50 -0.67
CA ILE A 71 -20.67 10.23 0.41
C ILE A 71 -20.77 11.74 0.18
N HIS A 72 -20.61 12.19 -1.07
CA HIS A 72 -20.76 13.60 -1.43
C HIS A 72 -22.15 14.11 -1.05
N ASP A 73 -23.21 13.42 -1.48
CA ASP A 73 -24.60 13.82 -1.21
C ASP A 73 -24.90 13.79 0.30
N SER A 74 -24.42 12.76 1.00
CA SER A 74 -24.45 12.69 2.47
C SER A 74 -23.85 13.92 3.14
N VAL A 75 -22.68 14.37 2.68
CA VAL A 75 -21.98 15.53 3.24
C VAL A 75 -22.67 16.85 2.86
N GLN A 76 -23.23 16.96 1.65
CA GLN A 76 -23.97 18.14 1.21
C GLN A 76 -25.27 18.32 1.99
N GLU A 77 -26.01 17.24 2.17
CA GLU A 77 -27.33 17.23 2.84
C GLU A 77 -27.22 17.11 4.36
N ASN A 78 -26.03 16.82 4.90
CA ASN A 78 -25.79 16.47 6.31
C ASN A 78 -26.64 15.26 6.76
N THR A 79 -26.79 14.28 5.87
CA THR A 79 -27.50 13.03 6.13
C THR A 79 -26.51 11.88 6.26
N ILE A 80 -26.79 10.90 7.13
CA ILE A 80 -25.96 9.70 7.23
C ILE A 80 -26.51 8.67 6.24
N PRO A 81 -25.70 8.14 5.31
CA PRO A 81 -26.17 7.26 4.25
C PRO A 81 -26.27 5.84 4.81
N TYR A 82 -27.21 5.56 5.72
CA TYR A 82 -27.33 4.22 6.29
C TYR A 82 -27.71 3.18 5.23
N HIS A 83 -28.65 3.54 4.36
CA HIS A 83 -29.11 2.70 3.27
C HIS A 83 -29.04 3.43 1.93
N ILE A 84 -28.74 2.67 0.89
CA ILE A 84 -28.73 3.12 -0.50
C ILE A 84 -29.61 2.23 -1.36
N THR A 85 -30.07 2.73 -2.51
CA THR A 85 -30.76 1.90 -3.51
C THR A 85 -29.90 0.69 -3.88
N LYS A 86 -30.47 -0.51 -3.75
CA LYS A 86 -29.76 -1.75 -4.09
C LYS A 86 -29.44 -1.77 -5.59
N LEU A 87 -28.16 -1.93 -5.90
CA LEU A 87 -27.70 -1.99 -7.29
C LEU A 87 -27.38 -3.41 -7.67
N ARG A 88 -27.83 -3.80 -8.86
CA ARG A 88 -27.63 -5.14 -9.44
C ARG A 88 -26.16 -5.48 -9.67
N TYR A 89 -25.27 -4.48 -9.66
CA TYR A 89 -23.84 -4.58 -9.96
C TYR A 89 -22.93 -4.38 -8.74
N ASN A 90 -23.48 -4.24 -7.53
CA ASN A 90 -22.65 -4.18 -6.33
C ASN A 90 -22.23 -5.61 -5.95
N GLU A 91 -20.92 -5.88 -5.91
CA GLU A 91 -20.37 -7.19 -5.48
C GLU A 91 -20.89 -7.61 -4.10
N TRP A 92 -21.19 -6.63 -3.24
CA TRP A 92 -21.65 -6.84 -1.88
C TRP A 92 -23.15 -7.10 -1.77
N ASN A 93 -23.92 -6.92 -2.86
CA ASN A 93 -25.36 -7.20 -2.98
C ASN A 93 -26.22 -6.69 -1.81
N THR A 94 -25.81 -5.60 -1.16
CA THR A 94 -26.44 -5.06 0.06
C THR A 94 -26.93 -3.64 -0.16
N ASP A 95 -27.98 -3.24 0.56
CA ASP A 95 -28.46 -1.85 0.64
C ASP A 95 -27.83 -1.08 1.81
N ARG A 96 -27.11 -1.75 2.73
CA ARG A 96 -26.47 -1.15 3.91
C ARG A 96 -25.10 -0.57 3.54
N PHE A 97 -24.99 0.75 3.45
CA PHE A 97 -23.80 1.40 2.92
C PHE A 97 -22.53 1.13 3.76
N PHE A 98 -22.61 1.22 5.09
CA PHE A 98 -21.45 0.98 5.96
C PHE A 98 -21.03 -0.49 6.04
N SER A 99 -21.85 -1.41 5.49
CA SER A 99 -21.49 -2.81 5.34
C SER A 99 -20.56 -3.05 4.15
N ILE A 100 -20.41 -2.08 3.24
CA ILE A 100 -19.49 -2.13 2.10
C ILE A 100 -18.09 -1.79 2.61
N PRO A 101 -17.15 -2.75 2.70
CA PRO A 101 -15.86 -2.55 3.34
C PRO A 101 -14.91 -1.65 2.54
N GLU A 102 -15.23 -1.34 1.28
CA GLU A 102 -14.40 -0.60 0.33
C GLU A 102 -14.66 0.92 0.27
N THR A 103 -15.71 1.42 0.93
CA THR A 103 -16.04 2.85 0.92
C THR A 103 -15.06 3.69 1.77
N ASN A 104 -14.59 4.81 1.25
CA ASN A 104 -13.76 5.72 2.03
C ASN A 104 -14.64 6.50 3.02
N ILE A 105 -14.31 6.45 4.30
CA ILE A 105 -15.06 7.13 5.39
C ILE A 105 -14.11 7.92 6.30
N SER A 106 -12.90 8.13 5.81
CA SER A 106 -11.88 8.90 6.53
C SER A 106 -12.27 10.37 6.63
N PRO A 107 -11.77 11.11 7.64
CA PRO A 107 -12.21 12.49 7.90
C PRO A 107 -12.07 13.44 6.70
N GLN A 108 -11.12 13.20 5.78
CA GLN A 108 -10.96 14.06 4.61
C GLN A 108 -12.17 14.04 3.66
N VAL A 109 -13.06 13.04 3.71
CA VAL A 109 -14.26 13.02 2.86
C VAL A 109 -15.17 14.24 3.10
N LEU A 110 -15.05 14.90 4.26
CA LEU A 110 -15.73 16.17 4.53
C LEU A 110 -15.37 17.29 3.55
N LEU A 111 -14.20 17.20 2.89
CA LEU A 111 -13.78 18.14 1.84
C LEU A 111 -14.67 18.07 0.60
N LEU A 112 -15.41 16.97 0.40
CA LEU A 112 -16.44 16.85 -0.66
C LEU A 112 -17.54 17.91 -0.53
N LYS A 113 -17.69 18.54 0.63
CA LYS A 113 -18.57 19.72 0.78
C LYS A 113 -18.18 20.87 -0.16
N SER A 114 -16.89 20.98 -0.47
CA SER A 114 -16.29 22.10 -1.21
C SER A 114 -15.58 21.70 -2.51
N MET A 115 -15.45 20.39 -2.77
CA MET A 115 -14.72 19.84 -3.91
C MET A 115 -15.62 18.91 -4.72
N ASN A 116 -15.50 18.96 -6.04
CA ASN A 116 -16.06 17.89 -6.87
C ASN A 116 -15.29 16.57 -6.68
N LEU A 117 -15.90 15.46 -7.10
CA LEU A 117 -15.36 14.11 -6.86
C LEU A 117 -13.95 13.93 -7.43
N GLY A 118 -13.70 14.33 -8.67
CA GLY A 118 -12.39 14.17 -9.32
C GLY A 118 -11.27 14.94 -8.61
N ARG A 119 -11.53 16.20 -8.21
CA ARG A 119 -10.58 17.00 -7.41
C ARG A 119 -10.34 16.41 -6.03
N PHE A 120 -11.39 15.91 -5.38
CA PHE A 120 -11.24 15.23 -4.09
C PHE A 120 -10.38 13.97 -4.21
N ILE A 121 -10.61 13.12 -5.22
CA ILE A 121 -9.81 11.90 -5.41
C ILE A 121 -8.35 12.23 -5.70
N HIS A 122 -8.09 13.23 -6.54
CA HIS A 122 -6.73 13.70 -6.79
C HIS A 122 -6.06 14.24 -5.51
N PHE A 123 -6.77 15.05 -4.71
CA PHE A 123 -6.28 15.49 -3.40
C PHE A 123 -5.99 14.31 -2.47
N ASN A 124 -6.92 13.36 -2.36
CA ASN A 124 -6.75 12.18 -1.52
C ASN A 124 -5.55 11.35 -1.97
N ALA A 125 -5.36 11.16 -3.28
CA ALA A 125 -4.19 10.47 -3.82
C ALA A 125 -2.87 11.15 -3.40
N LEU A 126 -2.79 12.49 -3.48
CA LEU A 126 -1.60 13.23 -3.05
C LEU A 126 -1.39 13.17 -1.52
N LEU A 127 -2.48 13.19 -0.74
CA LEU A 127 -2.42 12.99 0.71
C LEU A 127 -1.91 11.60 1.07
N MET A 128 -2.41 10.56 0.41
CA MET A 128 -1.96 9.18 0.61
C MET A 128 -0.50 9.01 0.18
N TYR A 129 -0.12 9.56 -0.97
CA TYR A 129 1.27 9.62 -1.41
C TYR A 129 2.18 10.28 -0.35
N LEU A 130 1.76 11.40 0.25
CA LEU A 130 2.50 12.05 1.32
C LEU A 130 2.70 11.13 2.53
N ILE A 131 1.66 10.41 2.96
CA ILE A 131 1.74 9.43 4.05
C ILE A 131 2.75 8.32 3.72
N GLY A 132 2.69 7.78 2.50
CA GLY A 132 3.66 6.78 2.03
C GLY A 132 5.08 7.32 2.01
N PHE A 133 5.27 8.55 1.51
CA PHE A 133 6.57 9.20 1.50
C PHE A 133 7.12 9.45 2.91
N ILE A 134 6.27 9.84 3.87
CA ILE A 134 6.66 9.96 5.27
C ILE A 134 7.16 8.61 5.79
N GLY A 135 6.46 7.51 5.51
CA GLY A 135 6.91 6.17 5.90
C GLY A 135 8.25 5.78 5.28
N LEU A 136 8.45 6.04 3.99
CA LEU A 136 9.75 5.82 3.33
C LEU A 136 10.85 6.70 3.92
N PHE A 137 10.55 7.97 4.23
CA PHE A 137 11.52 8.89 4.84
C PHE A 137 11.89 8.48 6.27
N LEU A 138 10.94 7.94 7.05
CA LEU A 138 11.23 7.36 8.35
C LEU A 138 12.15 6.13 8.24
N LEU A 139 11.91 5.26 7.25
CA LEU A 139 12.82 4.14 6.95
C LEU A 139 14.21 4.63 6.52
N LYS A 140 14.26 5.65 5.66
CA LYS A 140 15.51 6.32 5.26
C LYS A 140 16.31 6.78 6.48
N ARG A 141 15.65 7.41 7.46
CA ARG A 141 16.29 7.87 8.69
C ARG A 141 16.69 6.73 9.61
N LYS A 142 15.85 5.70 9.76
CA LYS A 142 16.11 4.56 10.64
C LYS A 142 17.33 3.75 10.20
N TYR A 143 17.49 3.57 8.90
CA TYR A 143 18.57 2.76 8.31
C TYR A 143 19.66 3.62 7.64
N SER A 144 19.67 4.93 7.89
CA SER A 144 20.66 5.86 7.36
C SER A 144 20.89 5.71 5.85
N LEU A 145 19.81 5.52 5.09
CA LEU A 145 19.89 5.32 3.64
C LEU A 145 20.42 6.58 2.97
N THR A 146 21.43 6.42 2.12
CA THR A 146 21.95 7.45 1.24
C THR A 146 20.97 7.73 0.10
N ILE A 147 21.20 8.77 -0.70
CA ILE A 147 20.26 9.19 -1.74
C ILE A 147 20.02 8.09 -2.78
N ILE A 148 21.03 7.28 -3.13
CA ILE A 148 20.88 6.19 -4.12
C ILE A 148 19.89 5.10 -3.66
N PRO A 149 20.13 4.35 -2.56
CA PRO A 149 19.19 3.33 -2.10
C PRO A 149 17.83 3.94 -1.71
N PHE A 150 17.79 5.18 -1.22
CA PHE A 150 16.51 5.87 -0.99
C PHE A 150 15.74 6.15 -2.28
N SER A 151 16.41 6.54 -3.36
CA SER A 151 15.79 6.77 -4.66
C SER A 151 15.25 5.48 -5.27
N ILE A 152 16.00 4.38 -5.13
CA ILE A 152 15.56 3.03 -5.54
C ILE A 152 14.33 2.60 -4.74
N LEU A 153 14.37 2.73 -3.40
CA LEU A 153 13.24 2.46 -2.52
C LEU A 153 12.01 3.27 -2.94
N PHE A 154 12.19 4.57 -3.17
CA PHE A 154 11.15 5.49 -3.59
C PHE A 154 10.51 5.09 -4.93
N LEU A 155 11.33 4.78 -5.95
CA LEU A 155 10.87 4.42 -7.29
C LEU A 155 10.12 3.08 -7.28
N LEU A 156 10.70 2.05 -6.68
CA LEU A 156 10.09 0.71 -6.62
C LEU A 156 8.81 0.71 -5.78
N PHE A 157 8.73 1.50 -4.70
CA PHE A 157 7.51 1.58 -3.90
C PHE A 157 6.39 2.38 -4.60
N ASN A 158 6.69 3.56 -5.13
CA ASN A 158 5.63 4.43 -5.66
C ASN A 158 5.19 4.04 -7.08
N PHE A 159 6.07 3.44 -7.87
CA PHE A 159 5.83 3.24 -9.30
C PHE A 159 6.00 1.79 -9.74
N ASN A 160 5.89 0.82 -8.82
CA ASN A 160 5.73 -0.57 -9.23
C ASN A 160 4.40 -0.77 -9.96
N GLY A 161 4.36 -1.80 -10.79
CA GLY A 161 3.20 -2.06 -11.61
C GLY A 161 1.94 -2.41 -10.85
N HIS A 162 2.07 -2.87 -9.61
CA HIS A 162 0.93 -3.25 -8.79
C HIS A 162 0.07 -2.03 -8.42
N ILE A 163 0.66 -1.07 -7.71
CA ILE A 163 -0.08 0.13 -7.28
C ILE A 163 -0.51 0.98 -8.49
N VAL A 164 0.34 1.09 -9.51
CA VAL A 164 0.07 1.86 -10.72
C VAL A 164 -1.12 1.29 -11.50
N SER A 165 -1.17 -0.03 -11.72
CA SER A 165 -2.24 -0.61 -12.53
C SER A 165 -3.57 -0.69 -11.80
N HIS A 166 -3.57 -0.98 -10.49
CA HIS A 166 -4.80 -1.01 -9.70
C HIS A 166 -5.44 0.38 -9.59
N LEU A 167 -4.63 1.43 -9.34
CA LEU A 167 -5.16 2.79 -9.34
C LEU A 167 -5.59 3.25 -10.74
N GLY A 168 -4.92 2.77 -11.80
CA GLY A 168 -5.32 3.03 -13.18
C GLY A 168 -6.69 2.42 -13.50
N ALA A 169 -6.91 1.17 -13.08
CA ALA A 169 -8.19 0.47 -13.21
C ALA A 169 -9.32 1.09 -12.36
N GLY A 170 -8.98 1.95 -11.41
CA GLY A 170 -9.93 2.65 -10.54
C GLY A 170 -10.12 2.00 -9.17
N HIS A 171 -9.27 1.04 -8.77
CA HIS A 171 -9.37 0.41 -7.46
C HIS A 171 -8.87 1.34 -6.33
N LEU A 172 -9.67 2.33 -5.93
CA LEU A 172 -9.27 3.32 -4.92
C LEU A 172 -9.12 2.75 -3.51
N SER A 173 -9.65 1.54 -3.27
CA SER A 173 -9.35 0.75 -2.06
C SER A 173 -7.85 0.47 -1.89
N TRP A 174 -7.02 0.66 -2.92
CA TRP A 174 -5.57 0.56 -2.83
C TRP A 174 -4.88 1.76 -2.20
N PHE A 175 -5.58 2.84 -1.84
CA PHE A 175 -4.95 3.96 -1.13
C PHE A 175 -4.32 3.56 0.23
N GLY A 176 -4.81 2.49 0.87
CA GLY A 176 -4.21 1.88 2.04
C GLY A 176 -2.79 1.35 1.82
N TYR A 177 -2.39 1.08 0.57
CA TYR A 177 -1.03 0.71 0.18
C TYR A 177 0.01 1.71 0.72
N PHE A 178 -0.32 3.01 0.71
CA PHE A 178 0.59 4.04 1.15
C PHE A 178 0.84 4.03 2.67
N PHE A 179 0.07 3.28 3.45
CA PHE A 179 0.38 3.05 4.87
C PHE A 179 1.37 1.89 5.10
N VAL A 180 1.63 1.05 4.09
CA VAL A 180 2.48 -0.14 4.24
C VAL A 180 3.94 0.18 4.64
N PRO A 181 4.59 1.26 4.18
CA PRO A 181 5.91 1.64 4.69
C PRO A 181 5.91 1.95 6.20
N LEU A 182 4.87 2.60 6.71
CA LEU A 182 4.71 2.85 8.14
C LEU A 182 4.46 1.55 8.91
N PHE A 183 3.67 0.64 8.33
CA PHE A 183 3.50 -0.71 8.88
C PHE A 183 4.84 -1.43 9.03
N PHE A 184 5.67 -1.50 7.98
CA PHE A 184 7.00 -2.13 8.06
C PHE A 184 7.96 -1.37 8.99
N TYR A 185 7.88 -0.05 9.05
CA TYR A 185 8.66 0.75 10.00
C TYR A 185 8.36 0.36 11.46
N TYR A 186 7.08 0.22 11.84
CA TYR A 186 6.73 -0.20 13.21
C TYR A 186 6.86 -1.71 13.43
N LEU A 187 6.69 -2.53 12.39
CA LEU A 187 6.97 -3.97 12.47
C LEU A 187 8.46 -4.22 12.74
N THR A 188 9.35 -3.46 12.10
CA THR A 188 10.78 -3.56 12.38
C THR A 188 11.11 -3.12 13.80
N ASP A 189 10.43 -2.11 14.37
CA ASP A 189 10.57 -1.78 15.80
C ASP A 189 10.13 -2.95 16.70
N LEU A 190 9.03 -3.63 16.37
CA LEU A 190 8.54 -4.80 17.09
C LEU A 190 9.57 -5.95 17.10
N VAL A 191 10.07 -6.35 15.92
CA VAL A 191 10.98 -7.50 15.78
C VAL A 191 12.40 -7.19 16.25
N GLU A 192 12.84 -5.93 16.18
CA GLU A 192 14.11 -5.48 16.79
C GLU A 192 13.97 -5.27 18.30
N GLN A 193 12.79 -5.52 18.88
CA GLN A 193 12.46 -5.31 20.30
C GLN A 193 12.69 -3.87 20.79
N LYS A 194 12.64 -2.91 19.87
CA LYS A 194 12.75 -1.49 20.17
C LYS A 194 11.36 -0.98 20.52
N ASN A 195 11.16 -0.56 21.76
CA ASN A 195 9.96 0.17 22.14
C ASN A 195 8.65 -0.60 21.84
N ILE A 196 8.66 -1.92 22.08
CA ILE A 196 7.65 -2.88 21.64
C ILE A 196 6.21 -2.42 21.90
N GLN A 197 5.92 -1.90 23.09
CA GLN A 197 4.57 -1.42 23.43
C GLN A 197 4.10 -0.30 22.49
N LEU A 198 4.95 0.68 22.22
CA LEU A 198 4.62 1.78 21.31
C LEU A 198 4.48 1.27 19.87
N ALA A 199 5.31 0.31 19.46
CA ALA A 199 5.20 -0.34 18.15
C ALA A 199 3.83 -1.03 18.00
N CYS A 200 3.36 -1.75 19.02
CA CYS A 200 2.02 -2.37 19.01
C CYS A 200 0.90 -1.34 18.81
N LEU A 201 0.91 -0.26 19.61
CA LEU A 201 -0.11 0.79 19.53
C LEU A 201 -0.14 1.45 18.15
N LYS A 202 1.04 1.73 17.58
CA LYS A 202 1.17 2.36 16.27
C LYS A 202 0.79 1.41 15.13
N LEU A 203 1.14 0.12 15.21
CA LEU A 203 0.68 -0.87 14.24
C LEU A 203 -0.85 -0.96 14.22
N ALA A 204 -1.51 -1.00 15.38
CA ALA A 204 -2.96 -1.00 15.46
C ALA A 204 -3.60 0.25 14.84
N LEU A 205 -3.03 1.45 15.10
CA LEU A 205 -3.50 2.69 14.48
C LEU A 205 -3.29 2.73 12.97
N ILE A 206 -2.14 2.27 12.47
CA ILE A 206 -1.88 2.22 11.03
C ILE A 206 -2.88 1.29 10.34
N SER A 207 -3.17 0.13 10.92
CA SER A 207 -4.22 -0.77 10.43
C SER A 207 -5.60 -0.11 10.47
N PHE A 208 -5.93 0.64 11.52
CA PHE A 208 -7.18 1.41 11.57
C PHE A 208 -7.28 2.48 10.47
N PHE A 209 -6.19 3.20 10.18
CA PHE A 209 -6.20 4.17 9.08
C PHE A 209 -6.33 3.52 7.70
N MET A 210 -5.79 2.32 7.50
CA MET A 210 -6.04 1.54 6.28
C MET A 210 -7.54 1.23 6.11
N ILE A 211 -8.23 0.77 7.16
CA ILE A 211 -9.67 0.46 7.03
C ILE A 211 -10.53 1.71 6.79
N LEU A 212 -10.14 2.86 7.35
CA LEU A 212 -10.84 4.13 7.12
C LEU A 212 -10.77 4.59 5.65
N GLN A 213 -9.71 4.23 4.92
CA GLN A 213 -9.60 4.48 3.47
C GLN A 213 -10.44 3.50 2.63
N GLY A 214 -11.16 2.56 3.24
CA GLY A 214 -11.81 1.47 2.51
C GLY A 214 -10.83 0.38 2.05
N SER A 215 -9.61 0.36 2.58
CA SER A 215 -8.55 -0.56 2.14
C SER A 215 -8.59 -1.89 2.90
N PHE A 216 -9.76 -2.55 2.85
CA PHE A 216 -10.03 -3.78 3.59
C PHE A 216 -9.00 -4.87 3.31
N HIS A 217 -8.66 -5.13 2.04
CA HIS A 217 -7.69 -6.14 1.67
C HIS A 217 -6.30 -5.85 2.25
N ILE A 218 -5.78 -4.62 2.12
CA ILE A 218 -4.48 -4.22 2.68
C ILE A 218 -4.46 -4.37 4.20
N PHE A 219 -5.56 -3.99 4.86
CA PHE A 219 -5.74 -4.17 6.30
C PHE A 219 -5.65 -5.65 6.70
N VAL A 220 -6.45 -6.52 6.05
CA VAL A 220 -6.47 -7.97 6.33
C VAL A 220 -5.11 -8.59 6.08
N TRP A 221 -4.46 -8.28 4.97
CA TRP A 221 -3.14 -8.82 4.63
C TRP A 221 -2.07 -8.37 5.62
N SER A 222 -2.10 -7.13 6.08
CA SER A 222 -1.17 -6.63 7.09
C SER A 222 -1.34 -7.38 8.43
N LEU A 223 -2.58 -7.61 8.85
CA LEU A 223 -2.87 -8.39 10.08
C LEU A 223 -2.53 -9.87 9.92
N LEU A 224 -2.78 -10.47 8.75
CA LEU A 224 -2.41 -11.85 8.45
C LEU A 224 -0.89 -12.01 8.46
N PHE A 225 -0.15 -11.10 7.81
CA PHE A 225 1.31 -11.10 7.82
C PHE A 225 1.86 -10.99 9.25
N LEU A 226 1.30 -10.08 10.07
CA LEU A 226 1.67 -9.95 11.47
C LEU A 226 1.33 -11.20 12.30
N THR A 227 0.19 -11.84 12.03
CA THR A 227 -0.20 -13.10 12.65
C THR A 227 0.82 -14.19 12.36
N LEU A 228 1.26 -14.33 11.10
CA LEU A 228 2.32 -15.27 10.73
C LEU A 228 3.63 -14.93 11.44
N VAL A 229 4.00 -13.65 11.56
CA VAL A 229 5.18 -13.25 12.37
C VAL A 229 5.05 -13.76 13.80
N GLY A 230 3.89 -13.60 14.44
CA GLY A 230 3.66 -14.06 15.81
C GLY A 230 3.65 -15.59 15.96
N LEU A 231 3.04 -16.31 15.02
CA LEU A 231 2.95 -17.78 15.02
C LEU A 231 4.31 -18.44 14.83
N PHE A 232 5.12 -17.94 13.88
CA PHE A 232 6.45 -18.48 13.60
C PHE A 232 7.55 -17.92 14.50
N ASN A 233 7.23 -16.93 15.35
CA ASN A 233 8.15 -16.36 16.32
C ASN A 233 7.43 -16.15 17.66
N ALA A 234 7.30 -17.22 18.45
CA ALA A 234 6.53 -17.24 19.70
C ALA A 234 6.85 -16.10 20.68
N LYS A 235 8.09 -15.57 20.67
CA LYS A 235 8.50 -14.38 21.46
C LYS A 235 7.65 -13.13 21.20
N TYR A 236 7.04 -13.01 20.01
CA TYR A 236 6.18 -11.89 19.64
C TYR A 236 4.69 -12.18 19.74
N LEU A 237 4.28 -13.43 19.99
CA LEU A 237 2.87 -13.85 19.91
C LEU A 237 1.96 -12.98 20.78
N LYS A 238 2.35 -12.69 22.04
CA LYS A 238 1.57 -11.83 22.94
C LYS A 238 1.42 -10.39 22.42
N HIS A 239 2.44 -9.87 21.76
CA HIS A 239 2.46 -8.51 21.24
C HIS A 239 1.67 -8.41 19.94
N VAL A 240 1.77 -9.43 19.09
CA VAL A 240 0.94 -9.60 17.90
C VAL A 240 -0.53 -9.72 18.30
N ALA A 241 -0.87 -10.56 19.28
CA ALA A 241 -2.23 -10.70 19.78
C ALA A 241 -2.80 -9.35 20.27
N LEU A 242 -1.99 -8.56 20.99
CA LEU A 242 -2.37 -7.21 21.39
C LEU A 242 -2.69 -6.32 20.18
N VAL A 243 -1.85 -6.31 19.14
CA VAL A 243 -2.12 -5.53 17.91
C VAL A 243 -3.40 -5.98 17.25
N LEU A 244 -3.63 -7.30 17.12
CA LEU A 244 -4.84 -7.85 16.50
C LEU A 244 -6.10 -7.43 17.26
N ILE A 245 -6.09 -7.53 18.59
CA ILE A 245 -7.22 -7.11 19.43
C ILE A 245 -7.50 -5.62 19.27
N LEU A 246 -6.46 -4.77 19.37
CA LEU A 246 -6.62 -3.33 19.26
C LEU A 246 -7.07 -2.91 17.86
N ALA A 247 -6.49 -3.48 16.81
CA ALA A 247 -6.90 -3.24 15.43
C ALA A 247 -8.34 -3.69 15.18
N PHE A 248 -8.76 -4.82 15.75
CA PHE A 248 -10.14 -5.29 15.67
C PHE A 248 -11.11 -4.33 16.36
N LEU A 249 -10.83 -3.92 17.61
CA LEU A 249 -11.65 -2.98 18.37
C LEU A 249 -11.77 -1.61 17.68
N LEU A 250 -10.66 -1.10 17.14
CA LEU A 250 -10.63 0.13 16.34
C LEU A 250 -11.48 0.02 15.06
N SER A 251 -11.55 -1.18 14.46
CA SER A 251 -12.26 -1.42 13.20
C SER A 251 -13.68 -1.96 13.37
N LEU A 252 -14.18 -2.11 14.60
CA LEU A 252 -15.51 -2.67 14.87
C LEU A 252 -16.62 -1.92 14.14
N PHE A 253 -16.52 -0.58 14.07
CA PHE A 253 -17.48 0.27 13.36
C PHE A 253 -17.68 -0.14 11.88
N ARG A 254 -16.72 -0.86 11.29
CA ARG A 254 -16.76 -1.39 9.92
C ARG A 254 -17.09 -2.87 9.89
N ILE A 255 -16.45 -3.64 10.78
CA ILE A 255 -16.56 -5.09 10.82
C ILE A 255 -18.00 -5.50 11.18
N VAL A 256 -18.60 -4.88 12.20
CA VAL A 256 -19.95 -5.25 12.66
C VAL A 256 -21.00 -5.05 11.55
N PRO A 257 -21.11 -3.87 10.90
CA PRO A 257 -21.98 -3.71 9.73
C PRO A 257 -21.75 -4.75 8.62
N ALA A 258 -20.49 -5.03 8.26
CA ALA A 258 -20.17 -6.00 7.22
C ALA A 258 -20.60 -7.43 7.60
N LEU A 259 -20.42 -7.82 8.86
CA LEU A 259 -20.85 -9.14 9.37
C LEU A 259 -22.37 -9.32 9.27
N MET A 260 -23.15 -8.25 9.44
CA MET A 260 -24.62 -8.29 9.32
C MET A 260 -25.12 -8.51 7.88
N SER A 261 -24.27 -8.29 6.88
CA SER A 261 -24.58 -8.49 5.46
C SER A 261 -23.88 -9.72 4.85
N LEU A 262 -23.11 -10.49 5.64
CA LEU A 262 -22.44 -11.72 5.20
C LEU A 262 -23.34 -12.76 4.51
N PRO A 263 -24.59 -13.02 4.97
CA PRO A 263 -25.44 -14.04 4.35
C PRO A 263 -25.79 -13.77 2.89
N GLU A 264 -25.60 -12.55 2.41
CA GLU A 264 -26.03 -12.10 1.07
C GLU A 264 -24.93 -12.21 0.00
N MET A 265 -23.71 -12.66 0.38
CA MET A 265 -22.55 -12.67 -0.50
C MET A 265 -22.24 -14.04 -1.10
N GLU A 266 -22.33 -14.15 -2.43
CA GLU A 266 -21.73 -15.25 -3.17
C GLU A 266 -20.20 -15.07 -3.23
N ARG A 267 -19.45 -16.14 -2.92
CA ARG A 267 -17.99 -16.10 -2.92
C ARG A 267 -17.45 -16.90 -4.10
N VAL A 268 -17.00 -16.19 -5.13
CA VAL A 268 -16.22 -16.78 -6.21
C VAL A 268 -14.74 -16.47 -5.93
N ILE A 269 -13.97 -17.52 -5.68
CA ILE A 269 -12.52 -17.42 -5.57
C ILE A 269 -11.96 -17.38 -6.99
N GLU A 270 -11.16 -16.36 -7.26
CA GLU A 270 -10.46 -16.15 -8.51
C GLU A 270 -9.05 -16.75 -8.45
N MET A 271 -8.33 -16.71 -9.56
CA MET A 271 -7.03 -17.38 -9.68
C MET A 271 -5.87 -16.42 -9.41
N GLY A 272 -4.90 -16.89 -8.62
CA GLY A 272 -3.59 -16.24 -8.48
C GLY A 272 -2.72 -16.38 -9.73
N TYR A 273 -1.40 -16.39 -9.58
CA TYR A 273 -0.49 -16.63 -10.70
C TYR A 273 -0.60 -18.09 -11.18
N PRO A 274 -1.02 -18.35 -12.43
CA PRO A 274 -1.22 -19.71 -12.90
C PRO A 274 0.10 -20.44 -13.18
N THR A 275 1.18 -19.70 -13.52
CA THR A 275 2.50 -20.27 -13.76
C THR A 275 3.60 -19.34 -13.26
N ILE A 276 4.78 -19.90 -12.99
CA ILE A 276 5.99 -19.12 -12.67
C ILE A 276 6.37 -18.18 -13.82
N THR A 277 6.12 -18.57 -15.07
CA THR A 277 6.36 -17.69 -16.23
C THR A 277 5.50 -16.43 -16.16
N ILE A 278 4.21 -16.56 -15.81
CA ILE A 278 3.32 -15.39 -15.70
C ILE A 278 3.69 -14.53 -14.48
N LEU A 279 4.10 -15.14 -13.38
CA LEU A 279 4.69 -14.45 -12.25
C LEU A 279 5.94 -13.64 -12.67
N LEU A 280 6.89 -14.25 -13.38
CA LEU A 280 8.10 -13.57 -13.86
C LEU A 280 7.76 -12.45 -14.85
N ASP A 281 6.89 -12.72 -15.81
CA ASP A 281 6.37 -11.71 -16.75
C ASP A 281 5.76 -10.53 -15.98
N SER A 282 5.05 -10.79 -14.89
CA SER A 282 4.45 -9.73 -14.09
C SER A 282 5.46 -8.82 -13.40
N LEU A 283 6.68 -9.31 -13.14
CA LEU A 283 7.75 -8.55 -12.49
C LEU A 283 8.61 -7.78 -13.50
N ILE A 284 8.82 -8.31 -14.71
CA ILE A 284 9.82 -7.76 -15.64
C ILE A 284 9.27 -7.32 -17.00
N ARG A 285 8.04 -7.68 -17.37
CA ARG A 285 7.47 -7.29 -18.67
C ARG A 285 6.44 -6.18 -18.50
N ILE A 286 6.63 -5.13 -19.29
CA ILE A 286 5.63 -4.09 -19.44
C ILE A 286 4.53 -4.64 -20.36
N LYS A 287 3.31 -4.73 -19.84
CA LYS A 287 2.10 -4.90 -20.64
C LYS A 287 1.18 -3.71 -20.35
N ASP A 288 0.51 -3.24 -21.39
CA ASP A 288 -0.44 -2.13 -21.27
C ASP A 288 -1.77 -2.60 -20.66
N CYS A 289 -2.65 -1.63 -20.44
CA CYS A 289 -3.98 -1.83 -19.86
C CYS A 289 -4.99 -2.52 -20.78
N THR A 290 -4.66 -2.83 -22.02
CA THR A 290 -5.51 -3.58 -22.95
C THR A 290 -5.20 -5.08 -22.94
N TYR A 291 -4.05 -5.46 -22.36
CA TYR A 291 -3.65 -6.85 -22.28
C TYR A 291 -4.54 -7.63 -21.31
N ASN A 292 -5.10 -8.74 -21.81
CA ASN A 292 -5.90 -9.67 -21.04
C ASN A 292 -5.20 -11.02 -20.97
N LEU A 293 -5.23 -11.65 -19.79
CA LEU A 293 -4.81 -13.03 -19.64
C LEU A 293 -6.04 -13.92 -19.75
N MET A 294 -6.12 -14.72 -20.81
CA MET A 294 -7.10 -15.81 -20.88
C MET A 294 -6.65 -16.89 -19.90
N SER A 295 -7.43 -17.10 -18.84
CA SER A 295 -7.21 -18.24 -17.95
C SER A 295 -7.93 -19.49 -18.50
N PRO A 296 -7.36 -20.70 -18.37
CA PRO A 296 -7.98 -21.94 -18.83
C PRO A 296 -9.37 -22.20 -18.22
N ALA A 297 -9.66 -21.64 -17.04
CA ALA A 297 -10.97 -21.72 -16.41
C ALA A 297 -11.79 -20.44 -16.68
N VAL A 298 -12.33 -20.31 -17.90
CA VAL A 298 -13.49 -19.50 -18.38
C VAL A 298 -13.55 -17.98 -18.05
N PHE A 299 -12.75 -17.46 -17.13
CA PHE A 299 -12.69 -16.04 -16.75
C PHE A 299 -11.48 -15.37 -17.40
N THR A 300 -11.74 -14.25 -18.08
CA THR A 300 -10.70 -13.34 -18.56
C THR A 300 -10.40 -12.35 -17.46
N PHE A 301 -9.19 -12.43 -16.90
CA PHE A 301 -8.70 -11.43 -15.96
C PHE A 301 -7.81 -10.44 -16.71
N HIS A 302 -8.01 -9.18 -16.41
CA HIS A 302 -7.21 -8.12 -16.98
C HIS A 302 -5.85 -8.05 -16.29
N TRP A 303 -4.85 -7.53 -17.01
CA TRP A 303 -3.46 -7.60 -16.54
C TRP A 303 -3.20 -6.89 -15.20
N TRP A 304 -4.03 -5.94 -14.78
CA TRP A 304 -3.82 -5.23 -13.52
C TRP A 304 -3.79 -6.17 -12.31
N GLU A 305 -4.55 -7.27 -12.32
CA GLU A 305 -4.57 -8.24 -11.22
C GLU A 305 -3.24 -9.01 -11.06
N TYR A 306 -2.44 -9.08 -12.13
CA TYR A 306 -1.17 -9.78 -12.14
C TYR A 306 0.02 -8.82 -12.10
N ASN A 307 -0.12 -7.61 -12.61
CA ASN A 307 0.97 -6.67 -12.84
C ASN A 307 1.66 -6.28 -11.53
N ASN A 308 2.91 -6.72 -11.35
CA ASN A 308 3.79 -6.35 -10.24
C ASN A 308 5.12 -5.79 -10.78
N TYR A 309 5.05 -5.07 -11.91
CA TYR A 309 6.23 -4.69 -12.68
C TYR A 309 7.22 -3.87 -11.83
N ILE A 310 8.46 -4.36 -11.70
CA ILE A 310 9.57 -3.73 -10.99
C ILE A 310 10.81 -3.60 -11.88
N ASP A 311 10.69 -3.97 -13.15
CA ASP A 311 11.79 -4.05 -14.11
C ASP A 311 12.85 -5.12 -13.79
N ILE A 312 13.67 -5.49 -14.79
CA ILE A 312 14.76 -6.44 -14.62
C ILE A 312 15.81 -5.97 -13.61
N LEU A 313 16.10 -4.66 -13.58
CA LEU A 313 17.05 -4.11 -12.61
C LEU A 313 16.47 -4.14 -11.19
N GLY A 314 15.18 -3.83 -11.03
CA GLY A 314 14.51 -3.94 -9.72
C GLY A 314 14.49 -5.39 -9.24
N LEU A 315 14.17 -6.34 -10.12
CA LEU A 315 14.24 -7.77 -9.78
C LEU A 315 15.66 -8.19 -9.37
N PHE A 316 16.69 -7.75 -10.10
CA PHE A 316 18.08 -8.03 -9.73
C PHE A 316 18.42 -7.48 -8.32
N ILE A 317 18.02 -6.24 -8.02
CA ILE A 317 18.24 -5.63 -6.70
C ILE A 317 17.55 -6.45 -5.61
N LEU A 318 16.31 -6.89 -5.84
CA LEU A 318 15.54 -7.70 -4.89
C LEU A 318 16.18 -9.08 -4.65
N LEU A 319 16.58 -9.78 -5.70
CA LEU A 319 17.20 -11.10 -5.59
C LEU A 319 18.61 -11.02 -4.98
N TYR A 320 19.42 -10.06 -5.43
CA TYR A 320 20.80 -9.95 -4.98
C TYR A 320 20.90 -9.39 -3.56
N PHE A 321 20.37 -8.19 -3.29
CA PHE A 321 20.48 -7.57 -1.97
C PHE A 321 19.43 -8.09 -0.99
N GLY A 322 18.19 -8.30 -1.47
CA GLY A 322 17.08 -8.73 -0.62
C GLY A 322 17.14 -10.19 -0.20
N ILE A 323 17.68 -11.08 -1.05
CA ILE A 323 17.77 -12.52 -0.77
C ILE A 323 19.21 -12.96 -0.57
N TYR A 324 20.06 -12.90 -1.60
CA TYR A 324 21.40 -13.50 -1.58
C TYR A 324 22.31 -12.90 -0.50
N VAL A 325 22.60 -11.60 -0.57
CA VAL A 325 23.48 -10.88 0.39
C VAL A 325 22.93 -10.96 1.81
N ARG A 326 21.62 -10.87 1.96
CA ARG A 326 20.97 -10.96 3.27
C ARG A 326 21.19 -12.32 3.94
N ILE A 327 21.01 -13.41 3.19
CA ILE A 327 21.15 -14.76 3.71
C ILE A 327 22.62 -15.04 4.07
N THR A 328 23.56 -14.60 3.23
CA THR A 328 25.00 -14.84 3.45
C THR A 328 25.55 -14.07 4.64
N ASN A 329 24.99 -12.90 4.97
CA ASN A 329 25.52 -12.03 6.03
C ASN A 329 24.83 -12.19 7.41
N SER A 330 24.04 -13.24 7.61
CA SER A 330 23.49 -13.67 8.91
C SER A 330 22.68 -12.61 9.69
N ASP A 331 21.92 -11.77 8.99
CA ASP A 331 21.28 -10.59 9.58
C ASP A 331 20.30 -10.89 10.75
N ARG A 332 20.32 -10.04 11.78
CA ARG A 332 19.43 -10.10 12.96
C ARG A 332 18.40 -8.98 12.84
N GLY A 333 17.18 -9.28 12.39
CA GLY A 333 16.07 -8.32 12.36
C GLY A 333 15.04 -8.57 11.27
N PHE A 334 15.46 -9.07 10.10
CA PHE A 334 14.54 -9.40 9.00
C PHE A 334 14.20 -10.88 8.89
N LYS A 335 14.94 -11.77 9.57
CA LYS A 335 14.72 -13.23 9.53
C LYS A 335 13.34 -13.63 10.03
N GLU A 336 12.83 -12.89 11.01
CA GLU A 336 11.48 -13.04 11.55
C GLU A 336 10.37 -12.93 10.49
N MET A 337 10.65 -12.26 9.37
CA MET A 337 9.71 -12.05 8.26
C MET A 337 9.86 -13.05 7.12
N ASP A 338 10.88 -13.92 7.12
CA ASP A 338 11.15 -14.82 5.99
C ASP A 338 10.04 -15.84 5.74
N ILE A 339 9.58 -16.50 6.81
CA ILE A 339 8.47 -17.46 6.71
C ILE A 339 7.16 -16.74 6.31
N PRO A 340 6.75 -15.63 6.97
CA PRO A 340 5.60 -14.84 6.51
C PRO A 340 5.66 -14.43 5.04
N MET A 341 6.80 -13.92 4.56
CA MET A 341 6.98 -13.53 3.15
C MET A 341 6.86 -14.73 2.22
N THR A 342 7.44 -15.87 2.60
CA THR A 342 7.39 -17.10 1.80
C THR A 342 5.96 -17.63 1.70
N ILE A 343 5.20 -17.62 2.80
CA ILE A 343 3.80 -18.04 2.81
C ILE A 343 2.95 -17.12 1.92
N PHE A 344 3.14 -15.80 1.98
CA PHE A 344 2.44 -14.86 1.10
C PHE A 344 2.81 -15.05 -0.37
N PHE A 345 4.09 -15.28 -0.65
CA PHE A 345 4.56 -15.60 -2.01
C PHE A 345 3.89 -16.88 -2.54
N LEU A 346 3.90 -17.96 -1.77
CA LEU A 346 3.24 -19.21 -2.15
C LEU A 346 1.73 -19.04 -2.30
N ALA A 347 1.09 -18.31 -1.38
CA ALA A 347 -0.33 -17.97 -1.44
C ALA A 347 -0.70 -17.14 -2.68
N SER A 348 0.26 -16.48 -3.33
CA SER A 348 0.01 -15.78 -4.58
C SER A 348 -0.10 -16.69 -5.81
N LEU A 349 0.33 -17.95 -5.71
CA LEU A 349 0.28 -18.93 -6.80
C LEU A 349 -1.08 -19.65 -6.82
N SER A 350 -1.71 -19.78 -8.00
CA SER A 350 -3.06 -20.34 -8.14
C SER A 350 -3.20 -21.73 -7.52
N TYR A 351 -2.32 -22.66 -7.90
CA TYR A 351 -2.45 -24.06 -7.45
C TYR A 351 -2.27 -24.21 -5.93
N PHE A 352 -1.38 -23.42 -5.34
CA PHE A 352 -1.16 -23.45 -3.91
C PHE A 352 -2.35 -22.84 -3.16
N TYR A 353 -2.84 -21.68 -3.61
CA TYR A 353 -3.99 -21.05 -2.97
C TYR A 353 -5.25 -21.89 -3.08
N SER A 354 -5.53 -22.50 -4.24
CA SER A 354 -6.70 -23.37 -4.42
C SER A 354 -6.70 -24.56 -3.44
N ALA A 355 -5.52 -25.12 -3.15
CA ALA A 355 -5.40 -26.19 -2.15
C ALA A 355 -5.75 -25.70 -0.73
N VAL A 356 -5.29 -24.49 -0.36
CA VAL A 356 -5.59 -23.88 0.95
C VAL A 356 -7.06 -23.45 1.03
N ALA A 357 -7.60 -22.87 -0.04
CA ALA A 357 -8.98 -22.42 -0.15
C ALA A 357 -10.00 -23.56 -0.05
N GLY A 358 -9.62 -24.78 -0.43
CA GLY A 358 -10.44 -25.98 -0.22
C GLY A 358 -10.64 -26.34 1.26
N ILE A 359 -9.74 -25.87 2.13
CA ILE A 359 -9.88 -25.99 3.59
C ILE A 359 -10.84 -24.88 4.01
N LYS A 360 -12.10 -25.24 4.31
CA LYS A 360 -13.20 -24.32 4.70
C LYS A 360 -12.96 -23.63 6.06
N LEU A 361 -11.76 -23.10 6.29
CA LEU A 361 -11.43 -22.34 7.48
C LEU A 361 -12.15 -20.99 7.43
N PRO A 362 -12.63 -20.49 8.58
CA PRO A 362 -13.08 -19.12 8.68
C PRO A 362 -11.99 -18.19 8.14
N PHE A 363 -12.40 -17.18 7.38
CA PHE A 363 -11.54 -16.17 6.75
C PHE A 363 -10.69 -16.60 5.55
N VAL A 364 -10.47 -17.90 5.33
CA VAL A 364 -9.85 -18.43 4.11
C VAL A 364 -10.89 -18.35 2.99
N GLY A 365 -10.75 -17.33 2.13
CA GLY A 365 -11.72 -17.00 1.08
C GLY A 365 -12.32 -15.59 1.17
N PHE A 366 -11.88 -14.74 2.10
CA PHE A 366 -12.10 -13.29 1.97
C PHE A 366 -11.23 -12.67 0.87
N GLU A 367 -10.08 -13.28 0.60
CA GLU A 367 -9.30 -12.91 -0.58
C GLU A 367 -9.85 -13.65 -1.79
N ARG A 368 -10.33 -12.89 -2.76
CA ARG A 368 -10.81 -13.45 -4.02
C ARG A 368 -9.70 -13.55 -5.04
N VAL A 369 -8.67 -12.69 -4.98
CA VAL A 369 -7.61 -12.61 -6.00
C VAL A 369 -6.24 -12.85 -5.36
N PRO A 370 -5.78 -14.11 -5.29
CA PRO A 370 -4.59 -14.47 -4.53
C PRO A 370 -3.31 -13.83 -5.06
N SER A 371 -3.22 -13.50 -6.35
CA SER A 371 -2.03 -12.83 -6.94
C SER A 371 -1.66 -11.55 -6.18
N ARG A 372 -2.64 -10.87 -5.59
CA ARG A 372 -2.45 -9.66 -4.80
C ARG A 372 -1.63 -9.88 -3.52
N PHE A 373 -1.56 -11.11 -2.99
CA PHE A 373 -0.68 -11.42 -1.85
C PHE A 373 0.79 -11.14 -2.13
N LEU A 374 1.22 -11.14 -3.40
CA LEU A 374 2.61 -10.89 -3.78
C LEU A 374 3.09 -9.47 -3.39
N VAL A 375 2.18 -8.51 -3.26
CA VAL A 375 2.54 -7.11 -3.00
C VAL A 375 3.28 -6.93 -1.67
N ILE A 376 2.86 -7.63 -0.61
CA ILE A 376 3.46 -7.53 0.73
C ILE A 376 4.93 -8.01 0.74
N PRO A 377 5.27 -9.23 0.27
CA PRO A 377 6.66 -9.67 0.20
C PRO A 377 7.50 -8.84 -0.78
N VAL A 378 6.94 -8.33 -1.88
CA VAL A 378 7.69 -7.44 -2.80
C VAL A 378 8.07 -6.13 -2.11
N ILE A 379 7.16 -5.48 -1.36
CA ILE A 379 7.49 -4.27 -0.60
C ILE A 379 8.51 -4.58 0.50
N ALA A 380 8.30 -5.66 1.26
CA ALA A 380 9.23 -6.07 2.31
C ALA A 380 10.64 -6.28 1.74
N LEU A 381 10.76 -7.03 0.65
CA LEU A 381 12.04 -7.26 -0.05
C LEU A 381 12.62 -5.98 -0.61
N THR A 382 11.80 -5.03 -1.10
CA THR A 382 12.29 -3.72 -1.56
C THR A 382 12.96 -2.95 -0.41
N ILE A 383 12.30 -2.88 0.76
CA ILE A 383 12.87 -2.24 1.96
C ILE A 383 14.18 -2.93 2.35
N ILE A 384 14.14 -4.26 2.54
CA ILE A 384 15.30 -5.07 2.91
C ILE A 384 16.46 -4.88 1.94
N SER A 385 16.20 -4.91 0.64
CA SER A 385 17.22 -4.77 -0.40
C SER A 385 17.93 -3.43 -0.31
N THR A 386 17.18 -2.36 -0.06
CA THR A 386 17.77 -1.01 0.03
C THR A 386 18.58 -0.82 1.31
N VAL A 387 18.17 -1.45 2.42
CA VAL A 387 18.97 -1.53 3.66
C VAL A 387 20.26 -2.32 3.42
N LYS A 388 20.19 -3.48 2.77
CA LYS A 388 21.38 -4.29 2.47
C LYS A 388 22.31 -3.64 1.45
N MET A 389 21.75 -2.96 0.46
CA MET A 389 22.53 -2.13 -0.46
C MET A 389 23.24 -1.00 0.30
N GLN A 390 22.59 -0.38 1.28
CA GLN A 390 23.20 0.66 2.11
C GLN A 390 24.38 0.13 2.95
N GLU A 391 24.29 -1.07 3.52
CA GLU A 391 25.43 -1.71 4.22
C GLU A 391 26.64 -1.93 3.29
N HIS A 392 26.36 -2.20 2.01
CA HIS A 392 27.37 -2.45 0.98
C HIS A 392 27.70 -1.20 0.17
N ILE A 393 27.27 0.00 0.60
CA ILE A 393 27.44 1.24 -0.16
C ILE A 393 28.92 1.56 -0.43
N HIS A 394 29.81 1.07 0.43
CA HIS A 394 31.26 1.23 0.30
C HIS A 394 31.83 0.60 -0.97
N ILE A 395 31.24 -0.50 -1.48
CA ILE A 395 31.62 -1.13 -2.76
C ILE A 395 31.37 -0.17 -3.93
N PHE A 396 30.32 0.64 -3.83
CA PHE A 396 30.02 1.66 -4.83
C PHE A 396 30.97 2.86 -4.70
N LYS A 397 31.48 3.18 -3.51
CA LYS A 397 32.37 4.34 -3.30
C LYS A 397 33.75 4.18 -3.93
N THR A 398 34.33 2.98 -3.85
CA THR A 398 35.75 2.78 -4.19
C THR A 398 36.03 2.83 -5.69
N ASN A 399 35.03 2.59 -6.55
CA ASN A 399 35.20 2.50 -8.00
C ASN A 399 34.33 3.53 -8.73
N VAL A 400 34.93 4.34 -9.62
CA VAL A 400 34.21 5.33 -10.45
C VAL A 400 33.13 4.66 -11.30
N LEU A 401 33.42 3.47 -11.84
CA LEU A 401 32.49 2.73 -12.69
C LEU A 401 31.24 2.32 -11.91
N THR A 402 31.38 1.79 -10.70
CA THR A 402 30.22 1.36 -9.90
C THR A 402 29.35 2.53 -9.45
N ARG A 403 29.93 3.71 -9.22
CA ARG A 403 29.16 4.96 -8.99
C ARG A 403 28.32 5.35 -10.20
N PHE A 404 28.95 5.36 -11.37
CA PHE A 404 28.27 5.71 -12.61
C PHE A 404 27.16 4.70 -12.94
N LEU A 405 27.41 3.41 -12.75
CA LEU A 405 26.41 2.36 -12.90
C LEU A 405 25.25 2.51 -11.91
N ALA A 406 25.51 2.91 -10.66
CA ALA A 406 24.45 3.16 -9.68
C ALA A 406 23.55 4.34 -10.10
N LEU A 407 24.13 5.45 -10.56
CA LEU A 407 23.39 6.61 -11.05
C LEU A 407 22.59 6.29 -12.32
N ILE A 408 23.20 5.58 -13.28
CA ILE A 408 22.50 5.07 -14.46
C ILE A 408 21.36 4.14 -14.05
N GLY A 409 21.59 3.26 -13.06
CA GLY A 409 20.57 2.36 -12.56
C GLY A 409 19.34 3.08 -12.03
N VAL A 410 19.53 4.16 -11.25
CA VAL A 410 18.43 5.01 -10.79
C VAL A 410 17.71 5.68 -11.96
N ALA A 411 18.46 6.26 -12.90
CA ALA A 411 17.88 6.90 -14.08
C ALA A 411 17.11 5.91 -14.98
N TYR A 412 17.61 4.68 -15.10
CA TYR A 412 16.99 3.60 -15.84
C TYR A 412 15.68 3.14 -15.18
N LEU A 413 15.67 2.91 -13.87
CA LEU A 413 14.43 2.60 -13.13
C LEU A 413 13.41 3.73 -13.25
N GLN A 414 13.85 4.99 -13.16
CA GLN A 414 12.97 6.14 -13.37
C GLN A 414 12.37 6.11 -14.78
N TYR A 415 13.17 5.84 -15.81
CA TYR A 415 12.69 5.75 -17.17
C TYR A 415 11.66 4.62 -17.34
N THR A 416 11.97 3.40 -16.90
CA THR A 416 11.12 2.23 -17.12
C THR A 416 9.83 2.28 -16.30
N LEU A 417 9.90 2.60 -15.00
CA LEU A 417 8.74 2.63 -14.11
C LEU A 417 7.86 3.87 -14.34
N VAL A 418 8.47 5.04 -14.58
CA VAL A 418 7.73 6.31 -14.66
C VAL A 418 7.49 6.73 -16.11
N ALA A 419 8.54 6.85 -16.90
CA ALA A 419 8.39 7.41 -18.24
C ALA A 419 7.64 6.46 -19.20
N VAL A 420 7.72 5.16 -18.96
CA VAL A 420 7.02 4.12 -19.74
C VAL A 420 5.82 3.57 -18.99
N HIS A 421 6.01 2.83 -17.91
CA HIS A 421 4.94 2.05 -17.28
C HIS A 421 3.80 2.93 -16.72
N LEU A 422 4.11 3.94 -15.89
CA LEU A 422 3.11 4.85 -15.32
C LEU A 422 2.21 5.50 -16.38
N LYS A 423 2.76 5.89 -17.54
CA LYS A 423 1.99 6.49 -18.63
C LYS A 423 1.03 5.51 -19.31
N LEU A 424 1.36 4.23 -19.36
CA LEU A 424 0.49 3.22 -19.97
C LEU A 424 -0.79 2.97 -19.15
N TRP A 425 -0.74 3.29 -17.85
CA TRP A 425 -1.80 3.06 -16.88
C TRP A 425 -2.47 4.35 -16.38
N GLY A 426 -2.07 5.52 -16.90
CA GLY A 426 -2.64 6.81 -16.50
C GLY A 426 -4.16 6.87 -16.72
N VAL A 427 -4.87 7.56 -15.83
CA VAL A 427 -6.34 7.57 -15.77
C VAL A 427 -6.97 8.06 -17.07
N GLU A 428 -6.42 9.13 -17.66
CA GLU A 428 -6.89 9.66 -18.96
C GLU A 428 -6.85 8.59 -20.06
N LYS A 429 -5.77 7.80 -20.10
CA LYS A 429 -5.61 6.72 -21.08
C LYS A 429 -6.59 5.58 -20.80
N MET A 430 -6.80 5.23 -19.53
CA MET A 430 -7.78 4.21 -19.12
C MET A 430 -9.21 4.59 -19.52
N GLU A 431 -9.60 5.84 -19.30
CA GLU A 431 -10.92 6.37 -19.67
C GLU A 431 -11.14 6.42 -21.18
N THR A 432 -10.08 6.70 -21.94
CA THR A 432 -10.13 6.70 -23.41
C THR A 432 -10.26 5.29 -24.00
N LEU A 433 -9.54 4.31 -23.44
CA LEU A 433 -9.49 2.95 -23.99
C LEU A 433 -10.65 2.06 -23.55
N TRP A 434 -11.27 2.35 -22.39
CA TRP A 434 -12.35 1.54 -21.82
C TRP A 434 -13.61 2.35 -21.50
N PRO A 435 -14.25 3.03 -22.47
CA PRO A 435 -15.47 3.79 -22.21
C PRO A 435 -16.66 2.84 -22.05
N LEU A 436 -17.14 2.64 -20.82
CA LEU A 436 -18.28 1.77 -20.48
C LEU A 436 -19.58 2.56 -20.23
N GLY A 437 -19.59 3.86 -20.52
CA GLY A 437 -20.74 4.74 -20.27
C GLY A 437 -20.72 5.39 -18.87
N PRO A 438 -21.80 6.07 -18.47
CA PRO A 438 -21.83 6.81 -17.21
C PRO A 438 -21.60 5.91 -15.99
N GLY A 439 -21.05 6.51 -14.94
CA GLY A 439 -20.91 5.89 -13.62
C GLY A 439 -22.26 5.43 -13.07
N TYR A 440 -22.23 4.47 -12.15
CA TYR A 440 -23.45 4.05 -11.48
C TYR A 440 -23.95 5.15 -10.54
N ILE A 441 -25.26 5.23 -10.35
CA ILE A 441 -25.93 6.19 -9.46
C ILE A 441 -26.68 5.39 -8.41
N ALA A 442 -26.51 5.75 -7.14
CA ALA A 442 -27.27 5.21 -6.03
C ALA A 442 -27.85 6.38 -5.23
N ASN A 443 -29.11 6.26 -4.79
CA ASN A 443 -29.74 7.27 -3.95
C ASN A 443 -29.74 6.81 -2.48
N ILE A 444 -29.55 7.75 -1.56
CA ILE A 444 -29.76 7.51 -0.13
C ILE A 444 -31.27 7.25 0.09
N ILE A 445 -31.61 6.18 0.81
CA ILE A 445 -33.00 5.81 1.09
C ILE A 445 -33.25 5.76 2.60
N SER A 446 -34.46 6.13 3.00
CA SER A 446 -34.92 5.98 4.39
C SER A 446 -35.55 4.60 4.55
N LYS A 447 -34.98 3.79 5.44
CA LYS A 447 -35.46 2.44 5.76
C LYS A 447 -35.29 2.19 7.26
N THR A 448 -36.29 1.60 7.89
CA THR A 448 -36.19 1.19 9.30
C THR A 448 -35.40 -0.12 9.41
N ASP A 449 -34.21 -0.05 10.03
CA ASP A 449 -33.40 -1.22 10.34
C ASP A 449 -32.78 -1.07 11.76
N PRO A 450 -33.57 -1.28 12.83
CA PRO A 450 -33.13 -0.99 14.20
C PRO A 450 -31.89 -1.78 14.61
N ALA A 451 -31.77 -3.03 14.15
CA ALA A 451 -30.62 -3.88 14.44
C ALA A 451 -29.34 -3.32 13.81
N TYR A 452 -29.40 -2.92 12.53
CA TYR A 452 -28.27 -2.32 11.84
C TYR A 452 -27.84 -1.00 12.49
N PHE A 453 -28.79 -0.13 12.83
CA PHE A 453 -28.49 1.15 13.48
C PHE A 453 -27.84 0.96 14.84
N LEU A 454 -28.40 0.07 15.68
CA LEU A 454 -27.85 -0.21 17.00
C LEU A 454 -26.44 -0.83 16.90
N GLY A 455 -26.27 -1.79 15.98
CA GLY A 455 -24.97 -2.43 15.72
C GLY A 455 -23.90 -1.42 15.30
N LEU A 456 -24.24 -0.52 14.37
CA LEU A 456 -23.33 0.53 13.93
C LEU A 456 -23.02 1.55 15.04
N GLN A 457 -24.01 1.99 15.81
CA GLN A 457 -23.80 2.95 16.90
C GLN A 457 -22.90 2.39 18.01
N ILE A 458 -23.19 1.18 18.50
CA ILE A 458 -22.40 0.53 19.55
C ILE A 458 -20.97 0.30 19.07
N SER A 459 -20.81 -0.25 17.86
CA SER A 459 -19.48 -0.55 17.32
C SER A 459 -18.67 0.73 17.07
N THR A 460 -19.30 1.81 16.59
CA THR A 460 -18.66 3.14 16.46
C THR A 460 -18.20 3.69 17.81
N LEU A 461 -19.04 3.60 18.84
CA LEU A 461 -18.69 4.06 20.19
C LEU A 461 -17.47 3.30 20.74
N VAL A 462 -17.44 1.98 20.61
CA VAL A 462 -16.31 1.16 21.05
C VAL A 462 -15.03 1.52 20.29
N SER A 463 -15.11 1.69 18.97
CA SER A 463 -13.96 2.10 18.15
C SER A 463 -13.45 3.49 18.55
N LEU A 464 -14.34 4.45 18.82
CA LEU A 464 -13.97 5.81 19.26
C LEU A 464 -13.28 5.81 20.64
N ILE A 465 -13.85 5.11 21.62
CA ILE A 465 -13.24 4.98 22.96
C ILE A 465 -11.85 4.35 22.84
N THR A 466 -11.73 3.27 22.05
CA THR A 466 -10.45 2.60 21.80
C THR A 466 -9.43 3.54 21.18
N PHE A 467 -9.83 4.32 20.18
CA PHE A 467 -8.99 5.31 19.51
C PHE A 467 -8.47 6.38 20.47
N VAL A 468 -9.33 6.92 21.34
CA VAL A 468 -8.94 7.92 22.35
C VAL A 468 -7.93 7.33 23.33
N ILE A 469 -8.20 6.13 23.87
CA ILE A 469 -7.29 5.45 24.81
C ILE A 469 -5.92 5.23 24.19
N ILE A 470 -5.86 4.66 22.98
CA ILE A 470 -4.58 4.39 22.29
C ILE A 470 -3.83 5.70 22.02
N SER A 471 -4.52 6.75 21.58
CA SER A 471 -3.92 8.06 21.32
C SER A 471 -3.28 8.65 22.58
N LEU A 472 -3.99 8.61 23.71
CA LEU A 472 -3.47 9.07 25.01
C LEU A 472 -2.26 8.24 25.47
N LEU A 473 -2.28 6.92 25.28
CA LEU A 473 -1.15 6.05 25.62
C LEU A 473 0.08 6.36 24.77
N ILE A 474 -0.10 6.64 23.47
CA ILE A 474 0.99 7.05 22.59
C ILE A 474 1.58 8.38 23.06
N ILE A 475 0.76 9.40 23.29
CA ILE A 475 1.21 10.72 23.77
C ILE A 475 2.00 10.57 25.07
N LYS A 476 1.45 9.87 26.06
CA LYS A 476 2.11 9.62 27.35
C LYS A 476 3.46 8.92 27.17
N SER A 477 3.54 7.94 26.28
CA SER A 477 4.78 7.20 26.02
C SER A 477 5.85 8.05 25.34
N THR A 478 5.45 8.99 24.47
CA THR A 478 6.35 9.91 23.79
C THR A 478 6.93 10.93 24.76
N ILE A 479 6.09 11.58 25.58
CA ILE A 479 6.52 12.57 26.58
C ILE A 479 7.51 11.95 27.57
N ARG A 480 7.25 10.73 28.05
CA ARG A 480 8.16 10.03 28.99
C ARG A 480 9.56 9.81 28.41
N ARG A 481 9.69 9.72 27.08
CA ARG A 481 10.99 9.55 26.42
C ARG A 481 11.75 10.85 26.21
N GLU A 482 11.07 11.98 26.10
CA GLU A 482 11.73 13.27 25.97
C GLU A 482 12.32 13.73 27.30
N ASN A 483 11.77 13.22 28.42
CA ASN A 483 12.22 13.53 29.78
C ASN A 483 13.31 12.59 30.34
N ASN A 484 13.62 11.49 29.63
CA ASN A 484 14.63 10.50 30.00
C ASN A 484 15.79 10.56 29.00
#